data_AF-A0A3R5ZZS1-F1
#
_entry.id   AF-A0A3R5ZZS1-F1
#
_cell.length_a   1.000
_cell.length_b   1.000
_cell.length_c   1.000
_cell.angle_alpha   90.00
_cell.angle_beta   90.00
_cell.angle_gamma   90.00
#
_symmetry.space_group_name_H-M   'P 1'
#
loop_
_entity.id
_entity.type
_entity.pdbx_description
1 polymer ?
#
loop_
_entity_poly.entity_id
_entity_poly.type
_entity_poly.pdbx_seq_one_letter_code
_entity_poly.pdbx_strand_id
1 'polypeptide(L)'
;MELEKEGCKAEEQSWLKEIKKLREENVREQLDVTEVQYFVLGEGCICGVANEVMCEFALNLSQNLHWEYFYFGGYTNGCAGYFPEEGEFDKGGFEIYWSMLIYYAYYNRVCPLKRESARILTEFVMQHAPKQIE
;
A
#
# COMPACT_ATOMS: atom_id res chain seq x y z
N MET A 1 -7.12 24.58 23.46
CA MET A 1 -7.47 25.82 22.73
C MET A 1 -7.75 25.40 21.30
N GLU A 2 -8.99 25.63 20.88
CA GLU A 2 -9.78 24.81 19.94
C GLU A 2 -9.18 24.66 18.54
N LEU A 3 -9.24 23.42 18.04
CA LEU A 3 -9.22 23.11 16.61
C LEU A 3 -10.63 22.69 16.14
N GLU A 4 -11.68 23.25 16.73
CA GLU A 4 -12.99 23.24 16.10
C GLU A 4 -13.00 24.35 15.06
N LYS A 5 -12.34 24.09 13.93
CA LYS A 5 -12.59 24.87 12.72
C LYS A 5 -13.94 24.40 12.19
N GLU A 6 -14.94 25.27 12.30
CA GLU A 6 -16.23 25.13 11.64
C GLU A 6 -16.01 24.66 10.19
N GLY A 7 -16.43 23.42 9.89
CA GLY A 7 -16.32 22.80 8.56
C GLY A 7 -15.49 21.51 8.46
N CYS A 8 -14.74 21.11 9.49
CA CYS A 8 -13.92 19.88 9.48
C CYS A 8 -14.69 18.69 10.07
N LYS A 9 -14.76 17.56 9.35
CA LYS A 9 -15.49 16.35 9.80
C LYS A 9 -14.81 15.73 11.03
N ALA A 10 -15.57 14.97 11.83
CA ALA A 10 -15.05 14.37 13.07
C ALA A 10 -13.84 13.45 12.84
N GLU A 11 -13.84 12.72 11.73
CA GLU A 11 -12.75 11.82 11.32
C GLU A 11 -11.45 12.62 11.03
N GLU A 12 -11.58 13.74 10.33
CA GLU A 12 -10.46 14.63 9.98
C GLU A 12 -9.83 15.26 11.24
N GLN A 13 -10.66 15.67 12.20
CA GLN A 13 -10.17 16.18 13.48
C GLN A 13 -9.41 15.12 14.28
N SER A 14 -9.91 13.88 14.27
CA SER A 14 -9.28 12.76 14.95
C SER A 14 -7.91 12.42 14.32
N TRP A 15 -7.84 12.40 12.99
CA TRP A 15 -6.59 12.23 12.25
C TRP A 15 -5.56 13.33 12.55
N LEU A 16 -5.98 14.60 12.56
CA LEU A 16 -5.12 15.73 12.93
C LEU A 16 -4.59 15.63 14.35
N LYS A 17 -5.41 15.13 15.29
CA LYS A 17 -4.99 14.90 16.68
C LYS A 17 -3.91 13.85 16.77
N GLU A 18 -4.02 12.75 16.02
CA GLU A 18 -2.98 11.70 16.01
C GLU A 18 -1.68 12.23 15.39
N ILE A 19 -1.75 12.98 14.28
CA ILE A 19 -0.57 13.64 13.71
C ILE A 19 0.10 14.57 14.73
N LYS A 20 -0.68 15.37 15.46
CA LYS A 20 -0.15 16.29 16.46
C LYS A 20 0.58 15.53 17.56
N LYS A 21 -0.01 14.44 18.08
CA LYS A 21 0.62 13.57 19.07
C LYS A 21 1.95 13.00 18.55
N LEU A 22 1.97 12.44 17.34
CA LEU A 22 3.20 11.91 16.73
C LEU A 22 4.29 12.98 16.60
N ARG A 23 3.93 14.22 16.25
CA ARG A 23 4.88 15.34 16.18
C ARG A 23 5.43 15.74 17.55
N GLU A 24 4.59 15.76 18.58
CA GLU A 24 5.01 16.04 19.96
C GLU A 24 5.96 14.95 20.50
N GLU A 25 5.75 13.71 20.07
CA GLU A 25 6.64 12.56 20.34
C GLU A 25 7.89 12.53 19.44
N ASN A 26 8.09 13.53 18.56
CA ASN A 26 9.16 13.60 17.57
C ASN A 26 9.22 12.42 16.59
N VAL A 27 8.10 11.72 16.37
CA VAL A 27 7.99 10.70 15.31
C VAL A 27 7.98 11.41 13.95
N ARG A 28 9.01 11.14 13.13
CA ARG A 28 9.16 11.73 11.80
C ARG A 28 8.88 10.77 10.65
N GLU A 29 8.92 9.47 10.93
CA GLU A 29 8.66 8.41 9.96
C GLU A 29 7.90 7.27 10.63
N GLN A 30 7.06 6.58 9.85
CA GLN A 30 6.40 5.34 10.24
C GLN A 30 6.80 4.26 9.25
N LEU A 31 7.00 3.05 9.74
CA LEU A 31 7.31 1.88 8.93
C LEU A 31 6.11 0.95 8.94
N ASP A 32 5.88 0.33 7.78
CA ASP A 32 4.88 -0.71 7.63
C ASP A 32 5.53 -1.97 7.07
N VAL A 33 5.01 -3.13 7.46
CA VAL A 33 5.54 -4.43 7.04
C VAL A 33 4.50 -5.08 6.12
N THR A 34 4.88 -5.28 4.87
CA THR A 34 4.04 -5.94 3.87
C THR A 34 4.53 -7.37 3.65
N GLU A 35 3.67 -8.35 3.93
CA GLU A 35 3.90 -9.74 3.51
C GLU A 35 3.63 -9.88 2.01
N VAL A 36 4.55 -10.55 1.31
CA VAL A 36 4.35 -11.04 -0.06
C VAL A 36 4.27 -12.57 0.01
N GLN A 37 3.15 -13.14 -0.42
CA GLN A 37 2.98 -14.59 -0.47
C GLN A 37 2.95 -15.08 -1.92
N TYR A 38 3.61 -16.20 -2.17
CA TYR A 38 3.59 -16.92 -3.45
C TYR A 38 2.95 -18.30 -3.26
N PHE A 39 2.06 -18.66 -4.17
CA PHE A 39 1.49 -19.99 -4.28
C PHE A 39 1.71 -20.51 -5.71
N VAL A 40 2.57 -21.53 -5.84
CA VAL A 40 2.92 -22.15 -7.12
C VAL A 40 2.10 -23.42 -7.31
N LEU A 41 1.45 -23.55 -8.46
CA LEU A 41 0.69 -24.72 -8.85
C LEU A 41 0.98 -25.06 -10.32
N GLY A 42 1.76 -26.12 -10.55
CA GLY A 42 2.25 -26.46 -11.89
C GLY A 42 3.07 -25.32 -12.48
N GLU A 43 2.72 -24.91 -13.69
CA GLU A 43 3.32 -23.77 -14.40
C GLU A 43 2.77 -22.41 -13.94
N GLY A 44 1.83 -22.36 -12.98
CA GLY A 44 1.20 -21.13 -12.51
C GLY A 44 1.74 -20.62 -11.18
N CYS A 45 1.68 -19.30 -10.98
CA CYS A 45 1.98 -18.66 -9.70
C CYS A 45 0.94 -17.58 -9.37
N ILE A 46 0.31 -17.72 -8.21
CA ILE A 46 -0.51 -16.68 -7.59
C ILE A 46 0.35 -15.98 -6.55
N CYS A 47 0.61 -14.69 -6.74
CA CYS A 47 1.36 -13.85 -5.83
C CYS A 47 0.47 -12.73 -5.29
N GLY A 48 0.63 -12.34 -4.03
CA GLY A 48 -0.12 -11.19 -3.54
C GLY A 48 0.31 -10.62 -2.21
N VAL A 49 -0.31 -9.49 -1.88
CA VAL A 49 -0.12 -8.70 -0.66
C VAL A 49 -1.46 -8.37 -0.02
N ALA A 50 -1.47 -8.01 1.27
CA ALA A 50 -2.68 -7.64 2.00
C ALA A 50 -3.30 -6.30 1.57
N ASN A 51 -2.57 -5.49 0.81
CA ASN A 51 -3.01 -4.16 0.40
C ASN A 51 -3.99 -4.19 -0.78
N GLU A 52 -4.70 -3.08 -0.97
CA GLU A 52 -5.44 -2.80 -2.21
C GLU A 52 -4.46 -2.24 -3.24
N VAL A 53 -4.00 -3.10 -4.15
CA VAL A 53 -3.04 -2.72 -5.19
C VAL A 53 -3.75 -2.27 -6.45
N MET A 54 -3.11 -1.34 -7.16
CA MET A 54 -3.57 -0.88 -8.47
C MET A 54 -3.24 -1.90 -9.56
N CYS A 55 -3.93 -1.85 -10.70
CA CYS A 55 -3.77 -2.85 -11.76
C CYS A 55 -2.38 -2.77 -12.43
N GLU A 56 -1.74 -1.60 -12.40
CA GLU A 56 -0.41 -1.34 -12.94
C GLU A 56 0.66 -2.27 -12.34
N PHE A 57 0.54 -2.67 -11.07
CA PHE A 57 1.44 -3.66 -10.47
C PHE A 57 1.39 -5.00 -11.21
N ALA A 58 0.19 -5.52 -11.46
CA ALA A 58 0.00 -6.80 -12.15
C ALA A 58 0.49 -6.72 -13.60
N LEU A 59 0.21 -5.60 -14.29
CA LEU A 59 0.67 -5.37 -15.66
C LEU A 59 2.20 -5.29 -15.75
N ASN A 60 2.83 -4.53 -14.83
CA ASN A 60 4.28 -4.37 -14.78
C ASN A 60 4.98 -5.71 -14.50
N LEU A 61 4.51 -6.46 -13.49
CA LEU A 61 5.09 -7.75 -13.14
C LEU A 61 4.93 -8.77 -14.27
N SER A 62 3.77 -8.83 -14.92
CA SER A 62 3.54 -9.71 -16.08
C SER A 62 4.50 -9.40 -17.24
N GLN A 63 4.73 -8.11 -17.53
CA GLN A 63 5.65 -7.69 -18.59
C GLN A 63 7.11 -8.03 -18.30
N ASN A 64 7.54 -7.94 -17.04
CA ASN A 64 8.95 -8.09 -16.67
C ASN A 64 9.35 -9.51 -16.28
N LEU A 65 8.44 -10.32 -15.72
CA LEU A 65 8.75 -11.70 -15.33
C LEU A 65 8.72 -12.68 -16.50
N HIS A 66 8.08 -12.30 -17.62
CA HIS A 66 7.88 -13.18 -18.78
C HIS A 66 7.29 -14.55 -18.42
N TRP A 67 6.41 -14.58 -17.41
CA TRP A 67 5.76 -15.78 -16.91
C TRP A 67 4.27 -15.71 -17.22
N GLU A 68 3.85 -16.51 -18.21
CA GLU A 68 2.48 -16.48 -18.77
C GLU A 68 1.38 -16.61 -17.71
N TYR A 69 1.59 -17.48 -16.71
CA TYR A 69 0.62 -17.77 -15.66
C TYR A 69 0.99 -17.17 -14.30
N PHE A 70 1.67 -16.01 -14.30
CA PHE A 70 1.94 -15.24 -13.09
C PHE A 70 0.85 -14.18 -12.86
N TYR A 71 0.15 -14.30 -11.74
CA TYR A 71 -0.91 -13.39 -11.33
C TYR A 71 -0.52 -12.68 -10.04
N PHE A 72 -0.53 -11.34 -10.06
CA PHE A 72 -0.31 -10.53 -8.87
C PHE A 72 -1.59 -9.83 -8.43
N GLY A 73 -1.90 -9.87 -7.14
CA GLY A 73 -3.12 -9.26 -6.59
C GLY A 73 -3.00 -8.74 -5.17
N GLY A 74 -4.02 -7.98 -4.79
CA GLY A 74 -4.20 -7.47 -3.43
C GLY A 74 -5.02 -8.41 -2.56
N TYR A 75 -5.35 -7.96 -1.35
CA TYR A 75 -6.20 -8.67 -0.38
C TYR A 75 -5.76 -10.11 -0.06
N THR A 76 -4.47 -10.41 -0.22
CA THR A 76 -3.89 -11.71 0.14
C THR A 76 -3.50 -11.69 1.60
N ASN A 77 -4.08 -12.60 2.40
CA ASN A 77 -3.87 -12.74 3.84
C ASN A 77 -4.23 -11.52 4.71
N GLY A 78 -4.90 -10.51 4.17
CA GLY A 78 -5.30 -9.35 4.97
C GLY A 78 -5.93 -8.21 4.18
N CYS A 79 -6.11 -7.09 4.87
CA CYS A 79 -6.59 -5.81 4.34
C CYS A 79 -5.79 -4.67 4.98
N ALA A 80 -4.80 -4.15 4.24
CA ALA A 80 -3.83 -3.16 4.74
C ALA A 80 -3.96 -1.78 4.06
N GLY A 81 -5.13 -1.52 3.47
CA GLY A 81 -5.45 -0.29 2.73
C GLY A 81 -4.71 -0.18 1.41
N TYR A 82 -4.87 0.96 0.74
CA TYR A 82 -4.31 1.19 -0.58
C TYR A 82 -2.77 1.14 -0.62
N PHE A 83 -2.27 0.56 -1.70
CA PHE A 83 -0.86 0.58 -2.10
C PHE A 83 -0.79 1.22 -3.49
N PRO A 84 -0.54 2.55 -3.54
CA PRO A 84 -0.51 3.25 -4.82
C PRO A 84 0.72 2.97 -5.66
N GLU A 85 0.57 3.08 -6.98
CA GLU A 85 1.65 3.17 -7.95
C GLU A 85 2.29 4.58 -7.92
N GLU A 86 3.55 4.71 -8.35
CA GLU A 86 4.31 5.96 -8.25
C GLU A 86 3.64 7.15 -8.97
N GLY A 87 3.10 6.95 -10.17
CA GLY A 87 2.48 7.99 -10.99
C GLY A 87 1.14 8.47 -10.44
N GLU A 88 0.47 7.69 -9.60
CA GLU A 88 -0.82 8.08 -9.01
C GLU A 88 -0.67 9.14 -7.91
N PHE A 89 0.51 9.27 -7.31
CA PHE A 89 0.78 10.34 -6.34
C PHE A 89 0.67 11.74 -6.95
N ASP A 90 0.92 11.89 -8.25
CA ASP A 90 0.76 13.16 -8.98
C ASP A 90 -0.71 13.51 -9.23
N LYS A 91 -1.56 12.49 -9.32
CA LYS A 91 -3.01 12.65 -9.48
C LYS A 91 -3.70 12.85 -8.14
N GLY A 92 -3.16 12.27 -7.07
CA GLY A 92 -3.74 12.30 -5.74
C GLY A 92 -5.10 11.58 -5.70
N GLY A 93 -6.02 12.07 -4.89
CA GLY A 93 -7.35 11.50 -4.77
C GLY A 93 -7.53 10.58 -3.56
N PHE A 94 -8.55 9.72 -3.63
CA PHE A 94 -9.02 8.97 -2.48
C PHE A 94 -8.02 7.88 -2.08
N GLU A 95 -7.60 7.07 -3.04
CA GLU A 95 -6.69 5.94 -2.88
C GLU A 95 -5.32 6.39 -2.32
N ILE A 96 -4.93 7.63 -2.61
CA ILE A 96 -3.61 8.18 -2.23
C ILE A 96 -3.68 8.92 -0.89
N TYR A 97 -4.55 9.92 -0.77
CA TYR A 97 -4.49 10.87 0.34
C TYR A 97 -5.72 10.81 1.23
N TRP A 98 -6.92 10.80 0.65
CA TRP A 98 -8.14 11.00 1.45
C TRP A 98 -8.56 9.76 2.22
N SER A 99 -8.17 8.57 1.76
CA SER A 99 -8.39 7.31 2.49
C SER A 99 -7.76 7.34 3.87
N MET A 100 -6.63 8.03 4.07
CA MET A 100 -5.98 8.17 5.38
C MET A 100 -6.79 8.99 6.37
N LEU A 101 -7.64 9.92 5.91
CA LEU A 101 -8.51 10.70 6.81
C LEU A 101 -9.53 9.81 7.54
N ILE A 102 -9.86 8.67 6.93
CA ILE A 102 -10.85 7.72 7.43
C ILE A 102 -10.17 6.50 8.04
N TYR A 103 -9.25 5.89 7.30
CA TYR A 103 -8.75 4.56 7.60
C TYR A 103 -7.47 4.54 8.43
N TYR A 104 -6.84 5.68 8.74
CA TYR A 104 -5.66 5.70 9.62
C TYR A 104 -5.93 5.00 10.96
N ALA A 105 -7.16 5.05 11.47
CA ALA A 105 -7.53 4.41 12.73
C ALA A 105 -7.43 2.88 12.72
N TYR A 106 -7.39 2.27 11.53
CA TYR A 106 -7.27 0.82 11.35
C TYR A 106 -5.85 0.39 10.93
N TYR A 107 -4.95 1.35 10.69
CA TYR A 107 -3.59 1.10 10.25
C TYR A 107 -2.59 1.69 11.24
N ASN A 108 -1.35 1.20 11.22
CA ASN A 108 -0.28 1.74 12.07
C ASN A 108 0.39 2.98 11.44
N ARG A 109 -0.33 3.72 10.59
CA ARG A 109 0.19 4.88 9.84
C ARG A 109 -0.86 5.98 9.68
N VAL A 110 -0.42 7.24 9.72
CA VAL A 110 -1.27 8.43 9.49
C VAL A 110 -1.06 9.07 8.11
N CYS A 111 -0.19 8.48 7.30
CA CYS A 111 0.13 8.94 5.94
C CYS A 111 0.11 7.75 4.99
N PRO A 112 -0.09 7.99 3.68
CA PRO A 112 0.11 6.94 2.69
C PRO A 112 1.54 6.42 2.70
N LEU A 113 1.73 5.26 2.08
CA LEU A 113 3.06 4.76 1.76
C LEU A 113 3.84 5.79 0.93
N LYS A 114 5.16 5.77 1.02
CA LYS A 114 6.00 6.68 0.21
C LYS A 114 5.90 6.30 -1.27
N ARG A 115 6.09 7.27 -2.16
CA ARG A 115 6.00 7.07 -3.62
C ARG A 115 6.84 5.87 -4.07
N GLU A 116 8.10 5.84 -3.65
CA GLU A 116 9.07 4.80 -3.99
C GLU A 116 8.70 3.39 -3.49
N SER A 117 7.68 3.25 -2.64
CA SER A 117 7.25 1.94 -2.12
C SER A 117 6.73 1.03 -3.25
N ALA A 118 6.15 1.60 -4.31
CA ALA A 118 5.65 0.83 -5.45
C ALA A 118 6.78 0.10 -6.18
N ARG A 119 7.87 0.81 -6.47
CA ARG A 119 9.07 0.23 -7.05
C ARG A 119 9.72 -0.78 -6.12
N ILE A 120 9.83 -0.48 -4.82
CA ILE A 120 10.37 -1.41 -3.82
C ILE A 120 9.57 -2.72 -3.81
N LEU A 121 8.24 -2.66 -3.80
CA LEU A 121 7.40 -3.85 -3.82
C LEU A 121 7.58 -4.65 -5.11
N THR A 122 7.58 -3.97 -6.27
CA THR A 122 7.72 -4.61 -7.57
C THR A 122 9.07 -5.32 -7.70
N GLU A 123 10.17 -4.64 -7.34
CA GLU A 123 11.51 -5.21 -7.32
C GLU A 123 11.60 -6.39 -6.36
N PHE A 124 11.02 -6.27 -5.16
CA PHE A 124 10.99 -7.36 -4.20
C PHE A 124 10.26 -8.58 -4.76
N VAL A 125 9.09 -8.37 -5.39
CA VAL A 125 8.29 -9.45 -5.97
C VAL A 125 9.06 -10.17 -7.07
N MET A 126 9.73 -9.42 -7.95
CA MET A 126 10.52 -9.97 -9.05
C MET A 126 11.74 -10.73 -8.56
N GLN A 127 12.48 -10.17 -7.59
CA GLN A 127 13.70 -10.78 -7.06
C GLN A 127 13.43 -12.11 -6.34
N HIS A 128 12.25 -12.24 -5.71
CA HIS A 128 11.88 -13.42 -4.93
C HIS A 128 10.87 -14.33 -5.63
N ALA A 129 10.53 -14.03 -6.89
CA ALA A 129 9.68 -14.91 -7.69
C ALA A 129 10.27 -16.33 -7.72
N PRO A 130 9.48 -17.37 -7.41
CA PRO A 130 9.93 -18.75 -7.50
C PRO A 130 10.44 -19.09 -8.91
N LYS A 131 11.34 -20.06 -9.01
CA LYS A 131 11.75 -20.59 -10.31
C LYS A 131 10.56 -21.33 -10.94
N GLN A 132 10.34 -21.09 -12.23
CA GLN A 132 9.43 -21.92 -13.01
C GLN A 132 9.88 -23.38 -12.90
N ILE A 133 8.95 -24.25 -12.54
CA ILE A 133 9.17 -25.69 -12.52
C ILE A 133 8.84 -26.15 -13.94
N GLU A 134 9.87 -26.61 -14.66
CA GLU A 134 9.73 -27.28 -15.96
C GLU A 134 9.07 -28.66 -15.82
#